data_AF-A0A9E4IS74-F1
#
_entry.id   AF-A0A9E4IS74-F1
#
_cell.length_a   1.000
_cell.length_b   1.000
_cell.length_c   1.000
_cell.angle_alpha   90.00
_cell.angle_beta   90.00
_cell.angle_gamma   90.00
#
_symmetry.space_group_name_H-M   'P 1'
#
loop_
_entity.id
_entity.type
_entity.pdbx_description
1 polymer ?
#
loop_
_entity_poly.entity_id
_entity_poly.type
_entity_poly.pdbx_seq_one_letter_code
_entity_poly.pdbx_strand_id
1 'polypeptide(L)'
;DVTTVTFIASPTDTAETFILGYLSRNHSLDVPDEYFVDGFAVVMEQDRGVVESQDPPELPLDLREELHLKVADGASMVYRKLLRDLAEGTAGSAAEAKATSMVAAG
;
A
#
# COMPACT_ATOMS: atom_id res chain seq x y z
N ASP A 1 -17.42 -5.80 -16.39
CA ASP A 1 -16.40 -4.79 -16.72
C ASP A 1 -15.37 -4.74 -15.62
N VAL A 2 -14.08 -4.76 -15.97
CA VAL A 2 -12.95 -4.78 -15.03
C VAL A 2 -11.91 -3.77 -15.47
N THR A 3 -11.44 -2.96 -14.53
CA THR A 3 -10.20 -2.19 -14.60
C THR A 3 -9.25 -2.72 -13.55
N THR A 4 -8.03 -3.04 -13.95
CA THR A 4 -6.92 -3.35 -13.05
C THR A 4 -6.03 -2.12 -12.95
N VAL A 5 -5.78 -1.68 -11.73
CA VAL A 5 -4.83 -0.62 -11.42
C VAL A 5 -3.66 -1.24 -10.67
N THR A 6 -2.45 -1.07 -11.18
CA THR A 6 -1.22 -1.52 -10.54
C THR A 6 -0.41 -0.30 -10.13
N PHE A 7 0.00 -0.30 -8.86
CA PHE A 7 0.83 0.73 -8.24
C PHE A 7 2.11 0.10 -7.71
N ILE A 8 3.26 0.59 -8.17
CA ILE A 8 4.56 0.16 -7.68
C ILE A 8 5.31 1.38 -7.20
N ALA A 9 5.52 1.46 -5.89
CA ALA A 9 6.28 2.51 -5.24
C ALA A 9 7.74 2.05 -5.05
N SER A 10 8.68 2.76 -5.68
CA SER A 10 10.11 2.55 -5.51
C SER A 10 10.71 3.69 -4.71
N PRO A 11 11.22 3.47 -3.48
CA PRO A 11 11.91 4.52 -2.75
C PRO A 11 13.17 4.92 -3.51
N THR A 12 13.35 6.22 -3.76
CA THR A 12 14.53 6.78 -4.42
C THR A 12 15.46 7.50 -3.45
N ASP A 13 14.91 7.96 -2.33
CA ASP A 13 15.62 8.49 -1.17
C ASP A 13 14.81 8.21 0.12
N THR A 14 15.21 8.76 1.25
CA THR A 14 14.53 8.57 2.55
C THR A 14 13.13 9.17 2.59
N ALA A 15 12.88 10.24 1.84
CA ALA A 15 11.59 10.95 1.78
C ALA A 15 11.08 11.14 0.34
N GLU A 16 11.64 10.41 -0.63
CA GLU A 16 11.25 10.49 -2.03
C GLU A 16 10.94 9.10 -2.58
N THR A 17 9.86 9.00 -3.37
CA THR A 17 9.41 7.76 -3.98
C THR A 17 9.03 8.01 -5.44
N PHE A 18 9.51 7.15 -6.33
CA PHE A 18 9.06 7.09 -7.70
C PHE A 18 7.94 6.05 -7.85
N ILE A 19 6.78 6.47 -8.35
CA ILE A 19 5.60 5.60 -8.50
C ILE A 19 5.40 5.24 -9.98
N LEU A 20 5.35 3.94 -10.27
CA LEU A 20 4.89 3.43 -11.56
C LEU A 20 3.42 3.01 -11.46
N GLY A 21 2.57 3.63 -12.27
CA GLY A 21 1.16 3.30 -12.41
C GLY A 21 0.87 2.61 -13.74
N TYR A 22 0.21 1.44 -13.70
CA TYR A 22 -0.32 0.77 -14.89
C TYR A 22 -1.82 0.60 -14.78
N LEU A 23 -2.54 1.01 -15.81
CA LEU A 23 -3.98 0.81 -15.93
C LEU A 23 -4.25 -0.15 -17.10
N SER A 24 -5.02 -1.19 -16.83
CA SER A 24 -5.52 -2.12 -17.84
C SER A 24 -7.03 -2.26 -17.71
N ARG A 25 -7.75 -2.32 -18.84
CA ARG A 25 -9.21 -2.46 -18.85
C ARG A 25 -9.67 -3.44 -19.92
N ASN A 26 -10.80 -4.12 -19.65
CA ASN A 26 -11.45 -5.02 -20.62
C ASN A 26 -12.79 -4.48 -21.16
N HIS A 27 -13.06 -3.19 -20.96
CA HIS A 27 -14.31 -2.51 -21.32
C HIS A 27 -13.99 -1.11 -21.86
N SER A 28 -14.99 -0.44 -22.44
CA SER A 28 -14.85 0.92 -23.00
C SER A 28 -13.62 1.04 -23.92
N LEU A 29 -13.45 0.05 -24.81
CA LEU A 29 -12.31 -0.04 -25.73
C LEU A 29 -12.39 0.98 -26.87
N ASP A 30 -13.57 1.58 -27.06
CA ASP A 30 -13.85 2.68 -27.96
C ASP A 30 -13.51 4.06 -27.36
N VAL A 31 -13.32 4.14 -26.04
CA VAL A 31 -12.88 5.35 -25.35
C VAL A 31 -11.34 5.39 -25.37
N PRO A 32 -10.71 6.55 -25.67
CA PRO A 32 -9.25 6.69 -25.63
C PRO A 32 -8.65 6.40 -24.25
N ASP A 33 -7.43 5.88 -24.21
CA ASP A 33 -6.74 5.58 -22.95
C ASP A 33 -6.48 6.82 -22.10
N GLU A 34 -6.25 7.95 -22.76
CA GLU A 34 -5.98 9.24 -22.13
C GLU A 34 -7.08 9.66 -21.17
N TYR A 35 -8.35 9.35 -21.47
CA TYR A 35 -9.46 9.66 -20.57
C TYR A 35 -9.29 9.02 -19.19
N PHE A 36 -8.79 7.78 -19.15
CA PHE A 36 -8.59 7.03 -17.90
C PHE A 36 -7.29 7.45 -17.21
N VAL A 37 -6.25 7.72 -17.99
CA VAL A 37 -4.97 8.24 -17.48
C VAL A 37 -5.16 9.61 -16.83
N ASP A 38 -5.91 10.51 -17.45
CA ASP A 38 -6.20 11.85 -16.92
C ASP A 38 -7.02 11.75 -15.63
N GLY A 39 -8.03 10.88 -15.60
CA GLY A 39 -8.80 10.63 -14.37
C GLY A 39 -7.93 10.10 -13.23
N PHE A 40 -7.02 9.19 -13.53
CA PHE A 40 -6.04 8.68 -12.56
C PHE A 40 -5.06 9.75 -12.08
N ALA A 41 -4.57 10.60 -12.98
CA ALA A 41 -3.67 11.70 -12.64
C ALA A 41 -4.32 12.70 -11.67
N VAL A 42 -5.62 12.97 -11.83
CA VAL A 42 -6.37 13.82 -10.88
C VAL A 42 -6.40 13.21 -9.47
N VAL A 43 -6.65 11.90 -9.36
CA VAL A 43 -6.65 11.21 -8.06
C VAL A 43 -5.26 11.26 -7.43
N MET A 44 -4.21 11.01 -8.22
CA MET A 44 -2.83 11.06 -7.73
C MET A 44 -2.45 12.45 -7.20
N GLU A 45 -2.86 13.52 -7.87
CA GLU A 45 -2.58 14.87 -7.41
C GLU A 45 -3.35 15.23 -6.12
N GLN A 46 -4.57 14.70 -5.96
CA GLN A 46 -5.32 14.84 -4.71
C GLN A 46 -4.62 14.13 -3.55
N ASP A 47 -4.18 12.89 -3.75
CA ASP A 47 -3.48 12.10 -2.75
C ASP A 47 -2.12 12.71 -2.38
N ARG A 48 -1.37 13.21 -3.38
CA ARG A 48 -0.04 13.82 -3.20
C ARG A 48 -0.06 14.90 -2.13
N GLY A 49 -1.04 15.81 -2.19
CA GLY A 49 -1.15 16.91 -1.23
C GLY A 49 -1.34 16.46 0.21
N VAL A 50 -2.02 15.34 0.44
CA VAL A 50 -2.23 14.78 1.79
C VAL A 50 -1.01 14.00 2.24
N VAL A 51 -0.50 13.10 1.40
CA VAL A 51 0.64 12.22 1.72
C VAL A 51 1.91 13.03 2.00
N GLU A 52 2.23 14.03 1.17
CA GLU A 52 3.44 14.84 1.34
C GLU A 52 3.35 15.83 2.52
N SER A 53 2.16 16.00 3.11
CA SER A 53 1.94 16.88 4.26
C SER A 53 2.05 16.17 5.62
N GLN A 54 2.27 14.84 5.62
CA GLN A 54 2.40 14.06 6.84
C GLN A 54 3.64 14.48 7.66
N ASP A 55 3.49 14.57 8.97
CA ASP A 55 4.55 14.92 9.92
C ASP A 55 4.48 13.99 11.15
N PRO A 56 5.51 13.16 11.41
CA PRO A 56 6.73 13.00 10.61
C PRO A 56 6.44 12.39 9.22
N PRO A 57 7.34 12.59 8.23
CA PRO A 57 7.18 12.01 6.89
C PRO A 57 7.42 10.48 6.89
N GLU A 58 8.22 9.96 7.82
CA GLU A 58 8.42 8.52 7.96
C GLU A 58 7.21 7.83 8.58
N LEU A 59 6.83 6.67 8.02
CA LEU A 59 5.76 5.84 8.57
C LEU A 59 6.16 5.27 9.94
N PRO A 60 5.50 5.65 11.05
CA PRO A 60 5.87 5.14 12.36
C PRO A 60 5.52 3.66 12.47
N LEU A 61 6.51 2.86 12.87
CA LEU A 61 6.30 1.43 13.05
C LEU A 61 5.57 1.17 14.36
N ASP A 62 5.80 1.86 15.48
CA ASP A 62 5.00 1.65 16.69
C ASP A 62 3.55 2.13 16.47
N LEU A 63 2.59 1.20 16.52
CA LEU A 63 1.17 1.45 16.25
C LEU A 63 0.50 2.36 17.31
N ARG A 64 1.22 2.77 18.35
CA ARG A 64 0.74 3.72 19.36
C ARG A 64 1.07 5.17 19.00
N GLU A 65 1.93 5.39 18.01
CA GLU A 65 2.32 6.74 17.58
C GLU A 65 1.20 7.44 16.78
N GLU A 66 0.25 6.68 16.24
CA GLU A 66 -0.91 7.19 15.51
C GLU A 66 -2.22 6.61 16.05
N LEU A 67 -3.32 7.38 15.91
CA LEU A 67 -4.66 6.88 16.19
C LEU A 67 -5.15 6.01 15.02
N HIS A 68 -5.55 4.78 15.32
CA HIS A 68 -6.11 3.87 14.33
C HIS A 68 -7.62 3.65 14.50
N LEU A 69 -8.35 3.79 13.41
CA LEU A 69 -9.76 3.48 13.29
C LEU A 69 -9.95 2.00 12.98
N LYS A 70 -10.80 1.36 13.79
CA LYS A 70 -11.14 -0.06 13.62
C LYS A 70 -11.77 -0.29 12.23
N VAL A 71 -11.42 -1.41 11.60
CA VAL A 71 -11.83 -1.81 10.24
C VAL A 71 -11.11 -1.03 9.13
N ALA A 72 -11.17 0.30 9.11
CA ALA A 72 -10.56 1.12 8.05
C ALA A 72 -9.04 0.93 7.97
N ASP A 73 -8.36 0.94 9.12
CA ASP A 73 -6.88 0.87 9.16
C ASP A 73 -6.34 -0.55 9.25
N GLY A 74 -7.19 -1.58 9.20
CA GLY A 74 -6.79 -2.97 9.43
C GLY A 74 -5.68 -3.44 8.50
N ALA A 75 -5.75 -3.06 7.22
CA ALA A 75 -4.71 -3.39 6.24
C ALA A 75 -3.38 -2.67 6.53
N SER A 76 -3.43 -1.37 6.85
CA SER A 76 -2.24 -0.57 7.20
C SER A 76 -1.54 -1.13 8.45
N MET A 77 -2.31 -1.48 9.48
CA MET A 77 -1.76 -2.07 10.71
C MET A 77 -1.04 -3.41 10.45
N VAL A 78 -1.62 -4.28 9.62
CA VAL A 78 -0.98 -5.55 9.23
C VAL A 78 0.30 -5.29 8.45
N TYR A 79 0.27 -4.37 7.49
CA TYR A 79 1.44 -4.01 6.70
C TYR A 79 2.59 -3.47 7.56
N ARG A 80 2.30 -2.54 8.49
CA ARG A 80 3.31 -2.01 9.44
C ARG A 80 3.90 -3.08 10.33
N LYS A 81 3.10 -4.07 10.76
CA LYS A 81 3.63 -5.22 11.50
C LYS A 81 4.61 -6.03 10.64
N LEU A 82 4.27 -6.31 9.38
CA LEU A 82 5.17 -7.03 8.48
C LEU A 82 6.49 -6.26 8.23
N LEU A 83 6.42 -4.93 8.09
CA LEU A 83 7.61 -4.09 7.97
C LEU A 83 8.49 -4.13 9.22
N ARG A 84 7.88 -4.09 10.41
CA ARG A 84 8.61 -4.23 11.68
C ARG A 84 9.28 -5.60 11.78
N ASP A 85 8.54 -6.68 11.51
CA ASP A 85 9.07 -8.04 11.55
C ASP A 85 10.23 -8.20 10.54
N LEU A 86 10.15 -7.55 9.38
CA LEU A 86 11.25 -7.50 8.41
C LEU A 86 12.47 -6.74 8.95
N ALA A 87 12.26 -5.56 9.53
CA ALA A 87 13.34 -4.75 10.10
C ALA A 87 14.04 -5.44 11.29
N GLU A 88 13.29 -6.21 12.08
CA GLU A 88 13.81 -7.00 13.20
C GLU A 88 14.39 -8.36 12.77
N GLY A 89 14.27 -8.74 11.49
CA GLY A 89 14.72 -10.02 10.97
C GLY A 89 13.87 -11.23 11.41
N THR A 90 12.64 -11.00 11.88
CA THR A 90 11.69 -12.01 12.36
C THR A 90 10.62 -12.39 11.33
N ALA A 91 10.63 -11.78 10.15
CA ALA A 91 9.64 -12.04 9.08
C ALA A 91 9.47 -13.53 8.72
N GLY A 92 10.53 -14.34 8.80
CA GLY A 92 10.47 -15.79 8.57
C GLY A 92 9.77 -16.59 9.67
N SER A 93 9.94 -16.20 10.94
CA SER A 93 9.38 -16.95 12.09
C SER A 93 7.88 -16.75 12.23
N ALA A 94 7.35 -15.57 11.86
CA ALA A 94 5.92 -15.28 11.85
C ALA A 94 5.16 -16.07 10.76
N ALA A 95 5.79 -16.25 9.58
CA ALA A 95 5.22 -17.05 8.50
C ALA A 95 5.14 -18.55 8.87
N GLU A 96 6.21 -19.09 9.47
CA GLU A 96 6.24 -20.48 9.96
C GLU A 96 5.27 -20.75 11.11
N ALA A 97 5.15 -19.81 12.07
CA ALA A 97 4.20 -19.94 13.18
C ALA A 97 2.74 -19.96 12.70
N LYS A 98 2.40 -19.12 11.70
CA LYS A 98 1.06 -19.07 11.11
C LYS A 98 0.74 -20.34 10.32
N ALA A 99 1.71 -20.89 9.57
CA ALA A 99 1.56 -22.17 8.88
C ALA A 99 1.33 -23.33 9.86
N THR A 100 2.11 -23.37 10.97
CA THR A 100 1.99 -24.40 12.01
C THR A 100 0.63 -24.35 12.73
N SER A 101 0.13 -23.15 13.04
CA SER A 101 -1.20 -22.98 13.64
C SER A 101 -2.33 -23.42 12.72
N MET A 102 -2.19 -23.26 11.40
CA MET A 102 -3.21 -23.65 10.43
C MET A 102 -3.26 -25.18 10.25
N VAL A 103 -2.11 -25.85 10.38
CA VAL A 103 -2.00 -27.33 10.39
C VAL A 103 -2.55 -27.93 11.69
N ALA A 104 -2.42 -27.25 12.84
CA ALA A 104 -2.94 -27.73 14.12
C ALA A 104 -4.46 -27.54 14.30
N ALA A 105 -5.09 -26.72 13.45
CA ALA A 105 -6.52 -26.41 13.51
C ALA A 105 -7.37 -27.21 12.50
N GLY A 106 -6.76 -28.08 11.70
CA GLY A 106 -7.42 -29.01 10.78
C GLY A 106 -7.28 -30.45 11.22
#